data_AF-A0AAD0HZV0-F1
#
_entry.id   AF-A0AAD0HZV0-F1
#
_cell.length_a   1.000
_cell.length_b   1.000
_cell.length_c   1.000
_cell.angle_alpha   90.00
_cell.angle_beta   90.00
_cell.angle_gamma   90.00
#
_symmetry.space_group_name_H-M   'P 1'
#
loop_
_entity.id
_entity.type
_entity.pdbx_description
1 polymer ?
#
loop_
_entity_poly.entity_id
_entity_poly.type
_entity_poly.pdbx_seq_one_letter_code
_entity_poly.pdbx_strand_id
1 'polypeptide(L)'
;MKVTEKVEVEAVTDVVCDVCLTTTRVADDNLEYATLKAHWGYGSQHDGERYEVHLCESCFFSALAYFKQERRVQNLFSEDSDRDRAFNTDDRLGLVATDDYFGDHKS
;
A
#
# COMPACT_ATOMS: atom_id res chain seq x y z
N MET A 1 27.53 36.06 -17.30
CA MET A 1 28.20 35.22 -16.30
C MET A 1 27.13 34.49 -15.50
N LYS A 2 27.25 33.18 -15.27
CA LYS A 2 26.40 32.44 -14.32
C LYS A 2 27.23 32.15 -13.08
N VAL A 3 26.69 32.46 -11.91
CA VAL A 3 27.26 32.08 -10.61
C VAL A 3 26.41 30.92 -10.11
N THR A 4 27.05 29.82 -9.76
CA THR A 4 26.39 28.62 -9.24
C THR A 4 27.00 28.26 -7.90
N GLU A 5 26.16 27.96 -6.93
CA GLU A 5 26.53 27.54 -5.58
C GLU A 5 25.90 26.17 -5.30
N LYS A 6 26.60 25.31 -4.56
CA LYS A 6 26.07 24.00 -4.14
C LYS A 6 25.25 24.19 -2.87
N VAL A 7 23.99 23.79 -2.91
CA VAL A 7 23.09 23.79 -1.75
C VAL A 7 22.91 22.35 -1.28
N GLU A 8 23.06 22.11 0.02
CA GLU A 8 22.68 20.83 0.63
C GLU A 8 21.16 20.77 0.79
N VAL A 9 20.55 19.68 0.31
CA VAL A 9 19.10 19.44 0.39
C VAL A 9 18.85 18.11 1.08
N GLU A 10 17.82 18.08 1.92
CA GLU A 10 17.34 16.83 2.50
C GLU A 10 16.62 16.03 1.41
N ALA A 11 17.03 14.78 1.23
CA ALA A 11 16.44 13.85 0.29
C ALA A 11 16.14 12.53 0.99
N VAL A 12 15.02 11.91 0.64
CA VAL A 12 14.69 10.55 1.10
C VAL A 12 15.66 9.59 0.42
N THR A 13 16.55 9.01 1.20
CA THR A 13 17.54 8.05 0.70
C THR A 13 17.10 6.61 0.92
N ASP A 14 16.18 6.32 1.83
CA ASP A 14 15.66 4.98 1.99
C ASP A 14 14.27 5.04 2.64
N VAL A 15 13.48 4.00 2.39
CA VAL A 15 12.26 3.71 3.12
C VAL A 15 12.41 2.29 3.65
N VAL A 16 12.31 2.12 4.97
CA VAL A 16 12.42 0.82 5.62
C VAL A 16 11.03 0.26 5.83
N CYS A 17 10.84 -1.03 5.55
CA CYS A 17 9.58 -1.71 5.81
C CYS A 17 9.31 -1.78 7.33
N ASP A 18 8.16 -1.29 7.76
CA ASP A 18 7.77 -1.23 9.19
C ASP A 18 7.50 -2.62 9.80
N VAL A 19 7.38 -3.67 8.98
CA VAL A 19 7.12 -5.04 9.43
C VAL A 19 8.42 -5.85 9.61
N CYS A 20 9.21 -5.98 8.54
CA CYS A 20 10.43 -6.80 8.55
C CYS A 20 11.72 -6.00 8.80
N LEU A 21 11.63 -4.66 8.87
CA LEU A 21 12.75 -3.74 9.10
C LEU A 21 13.86 -3.81 8.04
N THR A 22 13.53 -4.24 6.81
CA THR A 22 14.45 -4.24 5.67
C THR A 22 14.20 -3.05 4.75
N THR A 23 15.24 -2.60 4.03
CA THR A 23 15.14 -1.58 2.99
C THR A 23 14.12 -1.98 1.92
N THR A 24 13.44 -0.97 1.36
CA THR A 24 12.54 -1.10 0.20
C THR A 24 13.22 -0.68 -1.11
N ARG A 25 14.52 -0.42 -1.05
CA ARG A 25 15.34 -0.09 -2.21
C ARG A 25 15.59 -1.34 -3.07
N VAL A 26 15.35 -1.21 -4.37
CA VAL A 26 15.60 -2.26 -5.36
C VAL A 26 16.95 -2.06 -6.07
N ALA A 27 17.34 -3.02 -6.92
CA ALA A 27 18.67 -3.08 -7.53
C ALA A 27 19.06 -1.82 -8.35
N ASP A 28 18.08 -1.15 -8.94
CA ASP A 28 18.29 0.08 -9.73
C ASP A 28 18.28 1.37 -8.87
N ASP A 29 18.48 1.23 -7.55
CA ASP A 29 18.47 2.32 -6.56
C ASP A 29 17.10 3.00 -6.36
N ASN A 30 16.07 2.57 -7.06
CA ASN A 30 14.69 3.03 -6.86
C ASN A 30 14.10 2.51 -5.54
N LEU A 31 13.14 3.24 -4.98
CA LEU A 31 12.38 2.83 -3.80
C LEU A 31 11.02 2.28 -4.23
N GLU A 32 10.76 1.01 -3.93
CA GLU A 32 9.50 0.34 -4.25
C GLU A 32 8.84 -0.14 -2.96
N TYR A 33 7.78 0.55 -2.55
CA TYR A 33 7.05 0.24 -1.34
C TYR A 33 5.56 0.54 -1.48
N ALA A 34 4.75 -0.18 -0.73
CA ALA A 34 3.35 0.15 -0.52
C ALA A 34 3.19 1.05 0.71
N THR A 35 2.08 1.77 0.75
CA THR A 35 1.76 2.62 1.90
C THR A 35 0.33 2.39 2.37
N LEU A 36 0.18 2.01 3.64
CA LEU A 36 -1.10 1.89 4.32
C LEU A 36 -1.32 3.15 5.16
N LYS A 37 -2.31 3.97 4.78
CA LYS A 37 -2.66 5.22 5.47
C LYS A 37 -4.07 5.18 6.01
N ALA A 38 -4.26 5.82 7.16
CA ALA A 38 -5.57 6.14 7.69
C ALA A 38 -5.59 7.56 8.25
N HIS A 39 -6.72 8.23 8.11
CA HIS A 39 -6.98 9.54 8.70
C HIS A 39 -8.41 9.55 9.24
N TRP A 40 -8.52 9.52 10.56
CA TRP A 40 -9.79 9.38 11.25
C TRP A 40 -10.35 10.74 11.66
N GLY A 41 -11.59 11.00 11.28
CA GLY A 41 -12.27 12.26 11.56
C GLY A 41 -13.11 12.23 12.83
N TYR A 42 -13.72 13.39 13.10
CA TYR A 42 -14.56 13.65 14.26
C TYR A 42 -15.63 12.56 14.46
N GLY A 43 -15.68 11.99 15.67
CA GLY A 43 -16.70 10.99 16.06
C GLY A 43 -16.37 9.54 15.71
N SER A 44 -15.19 9.25 15.14
CA SER A 44 -14.68 7.88 15.05
C SER A 44 -14.11 7.39 16.39
N GLN A 45 -13.92 6.08 16.56
CA GLN A 45 -13.29 5.54 17.78
C GLN A 45 -11.85 6.03 17.96
N HIS A 46 -11.18 6.30 16.84
CA HIS A 46 -9.79 6.75 16.75
C HIS A 46 -9.71 8.21 16.29
N ASP A 47 -10.63 9.05 16.77
CA ASP A 47 -10.77 10.44 16.34
C ASP A 47 -9.46 11.24 16.46
N GLY A 48 -9.05 11.88 15.37
CA GLY A 48 -7.83 12.67 15.27
C GLY A 48 -6.57 11.85 15.04
N GLU A 49 -6.65 10.52 15.04
CA GLU A 49 -5.50 9.66 14.78
C GLU A 49 -5.20 9.56 13.28
N ARG A 50 -3.92 9.62 12.95
CA ARG A 50 -3.39 9.45 11.60
C ARG A 50 -2.34 8.35 11.62
N TYR A 51 -2.47 7.42 10.70
CA TYR A 51 -1.54 6.30 10.53
C TYR A 51 -0.90 6.37 9.16
N GLU A 52 0.38 6.04 9.09
CA GLU A 52 1.14 5.86 7.87
C GLU A 52 2.13 4.73 8.11
N VAL A 53 2.06 3.68 7.29
CA VAL A 53 2.91 2.49 7.39
C VAL A 53 3.46 2.17 6.01
N HIS A 54 4.76 1.96 5.92
CA HIS A 54 5.47 1.58 4.69
C HIS A 54 5.78 0.08 4.70
N LEU A 55 5.46 -0.59 3.59
CA LEU A 55 5.59 -2.03 3.44
C LEU A 55 6.44 -2.35 2.21
N CYS A 56 7.42 -3.25 2.36
CA CYS A 56 8.03 -3.88 1.20
C CYS A 56 7.02 -4.80 0.50
N GLU A 57 7.30 -5.19 -0.74
CA GLU A 57 6.42 -6.00 -1.58
C GLU A 57 5.92 -7.27 -0.88
N SER A 58 6.80 -8.03 -0.23
CA SER A 58 6.44 -9.29 0.44
C SER A 58 5.51 -9.06 1.64
N CYS A 59 5.76 -8.02 2.44
CA CYS A 59 4.91 -7.65 3.57
C CYS A 59 3.57 -7.08 3.10
N PHE A 60 3.54 -6.35 1.99
CA PHE A 60 2.30 -5.89 1.35
C PHE A 60 1.43 -7.07 0.93
N PHE A 61 1.96 -8.05 0.19
CA PHE A 61 1.16 -9.20 -0.24
C PHE A 61 0.74 -10.10 0.93
N SER A 62 1.54 -10.15 2.01
CA SER A 62 1.14 -10.81 3.25
C SER A 62 -0.07 -10.13 3.91
N ALA A 63 -0.06 -8.80 4.01
CA ALA A 63 -1.20 -8.03 4.52
C ALA A 63 -2.44 -8.16 3.61
N LEU A 64 -2.24 -8.15 2.28
CA LEU A 64 -3.32 -8.33 1.32
C LEU A 64 -3.94 -9.73 1.44
N ALA A 65 -3.12 -10.78 1.59
CA ALA A 65 -3.60 -12.15 1.82
C ALA A 65 -4.41 -12.25 3.11
N TYR A 66 -4.00 -11.55 4.17
CA TYR A 66 -4.78 -11.45 5.40
C TYR A 66 -6.16 -10.81 5.16
N PHE A 67 -6.23 -9.68 4.45
CA PHE A 67 -7.51 -9.03 4.13
C PHE A 67 -8.44 -9.91 3.29
N LYS A 68 -7.89 -10.61 2.30
CA LYS A 68 -8.62 -11.61 1.49
C LYS A 68 -9.23 -12.68 2.39
N GLN A 69 -8.44 -13.23 3.31
CA GLN A 69 -8.90 -14.24 4.25
C GLN A 69 -9.99 -13.71 5.20
N GLU A 70 -9.83 -12.52 5.76
CA GLU A 70 -10.85 -11.90 6.62
C GLU A 70 -12.17 -11.72 5.87
N ARG A 71 -12.14 -11.24 4.61
CA ARG A 71 -13.35 -11.13 3.77
C ARG A 71 -14.02 -12.49 3.57
N ARG A 72 -13.25 -13.57 3.36
CA ARG A 72 -13.82 -14.93 3.23
C ARG A 72 -14.48 -15.39 4.52
N VAL A 73 -13.83 -15.18 5.66
CA VAL A 73 -14.34 -15.60 6.98
C VAL A 73 -15.62 -14.85 7.33
N GLN A 74 -15.65 -13.53 7.17
CA GLN A 74 -16.83 -12.70 7.49
C GLN A 74 -18.04 -13.01 6.61
N ASN A 75 -17.83 -13.50 5.38
CA ASN A 75 -18.89 -13.83 4.43
C ASN A 75 -19.18 -15.33 4.32
N LEU A 76 -18.63 -16.16 5.22
CA LEU A 76 -18.71 -17.62 5.13
C LEU A 76 -20.15 -18.14 5.10
N PHE A 77 -21.06 -17.49 5.83
CA PHE A 77 -22.46 -17.90 5.98
C PHE A 77 -23.46 -17.01 5.24
N SER A 78 -22.99 -16.05 4.44
CA SER A 78 -23.88 -15.17 3.67
C SER A 78 -24.61 -15.98 2.59
N GLU A 79 -25.94 -15.95 2.61
CA GLU A 79 -26.84 -16.75 1.76
C GLU A 79 -27.03 -16.20 0.34
N ASP A 80 -26.33 -15.12 -0.03
CA ASP A 80 -26.52 -14.46 -1.31
C ASP A 80 -25.83 -15.19 -2.47
N SER A 81 -26.51 -15.26 -3.61
CA SER A 81 -26.01 -15.72 -4.92
C SER A 81 -24.78 -14.96 -5.45
N ASP A 82 -24.29 -13.97 -4.70
CA ASP A 82 -23.07 -13.20 -4.95
C ASP A 82 -21.79 -13.89 -4.44
N ARG A 83 -21.88 -15.08 -3.83
CA ARG A 83 -20.71 -15.90 -3.45
C ARG A 83 -19.75 -16.13 -4.63
N ASP A 84 -20.26 -16.37 -5.83
CA ASP A 84 -19.43 -16.55 -7.04
C ASP A 84 -18.70 -15.26 -7.46
N ARG A 85 -19.26 -14.09 -7.16
CA ARG A 85 -18.62 -12.78 -7.41
C ARG A 85 -17.59 -12.44 -6.34
N ALA A 86 -17.91 -12.67 -5.07
CA ALA A 86 -17.01 -12.39 -3.95
C ALA A 86 -15.76 -13.29 -3.97
N PHE A 87 -15.89 -14.57 -4.33
CA PHE A 87 -14.75 -15.47 -4.51
C PHE A 87 -13.95 -15.20 -5.80
N ASN A 88 -14.59 -14.84 -6.92
CA ASN A 88 -13.86 -14.49 -8.15
C ASN A 88 -13.14 -13.13 -8.09
N THR A 89 -13.61 -12.19 -7.27
CA THR A 89 -12.97 -10.85 -7.15
C THR A 89 -11.92 -10.76 -6.07
N ASP A 90 -11.75 -11.81 -5.24
CA ASP A 90 -10.79 -11.79 -4.15
C ASP A 90 -9.34 -11.79 -4.64
N ASP A 91 -9.06 -12.43 -5.77
CA ASP A 91 -7.72 -12.46 -6.35
C ASP A 91 -7.22 -11.07 -6.76
N ARG A 92 -8.14 -10.17 -7.09
CA ARG A 92 -7.84 -8.79 -7.53
C ARG A 92 -8.16 -7.73 -6.47
N LEU A 93 -8.33 -8.12 -5.19
CA LEU A 93 -8.55 -7.16 -4.11
C LEU A 93 -7.47 -6.07 -4.13
N GLY A 94 -7.90 -4.82 -4.28
CA GLY A 94 -7.01 -3.65 -4.31
C GLY A 94 -6.18 -3.48 -5.59
N LEU A 95 -6.32 -4.36 -6.60
CA LEU A 95 -5.59 -4.25 -7.86
C LEU A 95 -6.27 -3.23 -8.80
N VAL A 96 -5.59 -2.12 -9.06
CA VAL A 96 -6.14 -1.01 -9.88
C VAL A 96 -5.89 -1.24 -11.38
N ALA A 97 -4.72 -1.74 -11.77
CA ALA A 97 -4.34 -1.97 -13.16
C ALA A 97 -3.38 -3.17 -13.29
N THR A 98 -3.28 -3.73 -14.49
CA THR A 98 -2.24 -4.69 -14.89
C THR A 98 -1.49 -4.13 -16.09
N ASP A 99 -0.22 -4.51 -16.26
CA ASP A 99 0.62 -4.07 -17.38
C ASP A 99 0.81 -2.53 -17.43
N ASP A 100 0.64 -1.85 -16.31
CA ASP A 100 0.83 -0.40 -16.16
C ASP A 100 2.29 -0.07 -15.83
N TYR A 101 3.18 -0.27 -16.80
CA TYR A 101 4.62 -0.04 -16.63
C TYR A 101 5.02 1.43 -16.53
N PHE A 102 4.15 2.35 -16.99
CA PHE A 102 4.47 3.77 -17.12
C PHE A 102 3.75 4.66 -16.10
N GLY A 103 2.62 4.22 -15.54
CA GLY A 103 1.96 4.91 -14.44
C GLY A 103 1.45 6.31 -14.83
N ASP A 104 1.05 6.50 -16.08
CA ASP A 104 0.70 7.81 -16.67
C ASP A 104 -0.59 8.43 -16.09
N HIS A 105 -1.20 7.81 -15.08
CA HIS A 105 -2.39 8.30 -14.40
C HIS A 105 -2.05 9.00 -13.08
N LYS A 106 -1.46 10.20 -13.16
CA LYS A 106 -1.38 11.10 -12.00
C LYS A 106 -2.75 11.76 -11.77
N SER A 107 -3.40 11.44 -10.66
CA SER A 107 -4.47 12.24 -10.04
C SER A 107 -3.88 13.03 -8.87
#